data_AF-A0A8H4WM31-F1
#
_entry.id   AF-A0A8H4WM31-F1
#
_cell.length_a   1.000
_cell.length_b   1.000
_cell.length_c   1.000
_cell.angle_alpha   90.00
_cell.angle_beta   90.00
_cell.angle_gamma   90.00
#
_symmetry.space_group_name_H-M   'P 1'
#
loop_
_entity.id
_entity.type
_entity.pdbx_description
1 polymer ?
#
loop_
_entity_poly.entity_id
_entity_poly.type
_entity_poly.pdbx_seq_one_letter_code
_entity_poly.pdbx_strand_id
1 'polypeptide(L)'
;MQITTVALFLFAAMGGVATPIESVSNDLDARAEAGVLAKYTGKCTKSKNECKYKNDAGKDTFIKCPKFDNKKCTKDNNKCTVDTYNNAVDCD
;
A
#
# COMPACT_ATOMS: atom_id res chain seq x y z
N MET A 1 55.07 -28.58 -32.43
CA MET A 1 53.80 -29.33 -32.44
C MET A 1 53.36 -29.45 -30.99
N GLN A 2 52.23 -28.97 -30.49
CA GLN A 2 51.02 -28.39 -31.05
C GLN A 2 50.50 -27.40 -29.98
N ILE A 3 50.16 -26.18 -30.38
CA ILE A 3 49.34 -25.29 -29.56
C ILE A 3 47.91 -25.69 -29.88
N THR A 4 47.36 -26.57 -29.04
CA THR A 4 46.08 -27.23 -29.28
C THR A 4 44.95 -26.38 -28.70
N THR A 5 44.29 -25.68 -29.62
CA THR A 5 42.84 -25.46 -29.67
C THR A 5 42.20 -24.57 -28.60
N VAL A 6 41.98 -23.31 -28.96
CA VAL A 6 40.97 -22.44 -28.33
C VAL A 6 39.60 -22.83 -28.89
N ALA A 7 38.77 -23.48 -28.08
CA ALA A 7 37.37 -23.72 -28.40
C ALA A 7 36.50 -22.70 -27.63
N LEU A 8 36.24 -21.54 -28.24
CA LEU A 8 35.15 -20.67 -27.80
C LEU A 8 33.83 -21.21 -28.37
N PHE A 9 33.04 -21.88 -27.53
CA PHE A 9 31.62 -22.10 -27.79
C PHE A 9 30.80 -21.11 -26.97
N LEU A 10 30.40 -20.01 -27.60
CA LEU A 10 29.46 -19.03 -27.05
C LEU A 10 28.14 -19.13 -27.83
N PHE A 11 27.31 -20.13 -27.53
CA PHE A 11 25.90 -20.09 -27.94
C PHE A 11 25.02 -20.88 -26.96
N ALA A 12 24.39 -20.16 -26.06
CA ALA A 12 23.05 -20.47 -25.60
C ALA A 12 22.35 -19.12 -25.37
N ALA A 13 21.69 -18.65 -26.43
CA ALA A 13 20.74 -17.56 -26.34
C ALA A 13 19.67 -17.97 -25.33
N MET A 14 19.64 -17.30 -24.18
CA MET A 14 18.49 -17.38 -23.31
C MET A 14 17.33 -16.75 -24.07
N GLY A 15 16.41 -17.61 -24.52
CA GLY A 15 15.15 -17.20 -25.10
C GLY A 15 14.43 -16.30 -24.11
N GLY A 16 14.40 -15.01 -24.40
CA GLY A 16 13.48 -14.09 -23.76
C GLY A 16 12.08 -14.54 -24.14
N VAL A 17 11.35 -15.10 -23.18
CA VAL A 17 9.89 -15.08 -23.25
C VAL A 17 9.48 -13.63 -23.06
N ALA A 18 9.37 -12.89 -24.17
CA ALA A 18 8.64 -11.64 -24.20
C ALA A 18 7.16 -11.98 -24.10
N THR A 19 6.68 -12.28 -22.89
CA THR A 19 5.28 -12.00 -22.58
C THR A 19 5.11 -10.49 -22.68
N PRO A 20 4.01 -9.99 -23.28
CA PRO A 20 3.79 -8.55 -23.34
C PRO A 20 3.68 -8.03 -21.91
N ILE A 21 4.72 -7.31 -21.47
CA ILE A 21 4.62 -6.44 -20.31
C ILE A 21 3.86 -5.23 -20.84
N GLU A 22 2.56 -5.17 -20.56
CA GLU A 22 1.83 -3.92 -20.68
C GLU A 22 2.63 -2.85 -19.94
N SER A 23 3.09 -1.86 -20.69
CA SER A 23 3.86 -0.74 -20.19
C SER A 23 2.97 0.12 -19.28
N VAL A 24 2.89 -0.23 -18.01
CA VAL A 24 2.46 0.72 -16.98
C VAL A 24 3.71 1.48 -16.56
N SER A 25 3.89 2.61 -17.22
CA SER A 25 4.75 3.69 -16.75
C SER A 25 4.25 4.12 -15.38
N ASN A 26 5.01 3.83 -14.33
CA ASN A 26 5.36 4.75 -13.25
C ASN A 26 6.18 4.01 -12.16
N ASP A 27 7.44 4.39 -12.07
CA ASP A 27 8.10 4.90 -10.87
C ASP A 27 7.65 4.34 -9.49
N LEU A 28 8.63 3.84 -8.73
CA LEU A 28 8.62 3.56 -7.27
C LEU A 28 8.14 2.17 -6.77
N ASP A 29 8.62 1.08 -7.37
CA ASP A 29 8.54 -0.25 -6.73
C ASP A 29 9.69 -0.47 -5.73
N ALA A 30 9.62 0.20 -4.59
CA ALA A 30 10.55 -0.01 -3.46
C ALA A 30 9.86 0.00 -2.08
N ARG A 31 8.52 -0.09 -2.01
CA ARG A 31 7.78 -0.01 -0.73
C ARG A 31 6.51 -0.87 -0.63
N ALA A 32 6.28 -1.79 -1.56
CA ALA A 32 5.02 -2.55 -1.63
C ALA A 32 4.84 -3.57 -0.50
N GLU A 33 5.92 -4.19 0.00
CA GLU A 33 5.80 -5.34 0.92
C GLU A 33 5.69 -4.97 2.41
N ALA A 34 5.83 -3.70 2.79
CA ALA A 34 5.64 -3.20 4.17
C ALA A 34 4.50 -2.17 4.31
N GLY A 35 3.87 -1.77 3.21
CA GLY A 35 2.85 -0.71 3.17
C GLY A 35 1.40 -1.19 3.31
N VAL A 36 1.16 -2.50 3.35
CA VAL A 36 -0.19 -3.09 3.32
C VAL A 36 -0.95 -2.94 4.65
N LEU A 37 -0.29 -2.60 5.77
CA LEU A 37 -0.88 -2.66 7.12
C LEU A 37 -1.13 -1.31 7.81
N ALA A 38 -0.86 -0.17 7.16
CA ALA A 38 -0.92 1.11 7.87
C ALA A 38 -2.28 1.83 7.79
N LYS A 39 -3.14 1.53 6.82
CA LYS A 39 -4.37 2.31 6.57
C LYS A 39 -5.62 1.47 6.78
N TYR A 40 -6.40 1.84 7.78
CA TYR A 40 -7.70 1.23 8.07
C TYR A 40 -8.82 2.15 7.65
N THR A 41 -9.80 1.60 6.96
CA THR A 41 -11.05 2.30 6.66
C THR A 41 -12.11 1.89 7.68
N GLY A 42 -12.80 2.89 8.22
CA GLY A 42 -13.83 2.73 9.23
C GLY A 42 -15.06 3.59 8.95
N LYS A 43 -15.90 3.71 9.98
CA LYS A 43 -17.05 4.62 9.99
C LYS A 43 -16.98 5.54 11.19
N CYS A 44 -17.29 6.82 10.99
CA CYS A 44 -17.26 7.80 12.07
C CYS A 44 -18.65 8.08 12.66
N THR A 45 -18.66 8.65 13.87
CA THR A 45 -19.86 9.12 14.57
C THR A 45 -19.75 10.62 14.83
N LYS A 46 -20.82 11.36 14.51
CA LYS A 46 -20.86 12.83 14.62
C LYS A 46 -20.89 13.27 16.08
N SER A 47 -21.71 12.59 16.88
CA SER A 47 -21.90 12.89 18.31
C SER A 47 -20.59 12.86 19.10
N LYS A 48 -19.73 11.86 18.83
CA LYS A 48 -18.48 11.64 19.58
C LYS A 48 -17.23 12.11 18.83
N ASN A 49 -17.37 12.48 17.55
CA ASN A 49 -16.28 12.75 16.62
C ASN A 49 -15.22 11.64 16.66
N GLU A 50 -15.68 10.40 16.54
CA GLU A 50 -14.86 9.18 16.65
C GLU A 50 -14.98 8.34 15.38
N CYS A 51 -13.84 7.86 14.89
CA CYS A 51 -13.75 6.85 13.85
C CYS A 51 -13.67 5.46 14.48
N LYS A 52 -14.58 4.58 14.06
CA LYS A 52 -14.58 3.15 14.40
C LYS A 52 -14.04 2.35 13.23
N TYR A 53 -12.92 1.66 13.42
CA TYR A 53 -12.30 0.79 12.40
C TYR A 53 -11.98 -0.58 12.98
N LYS A 54 -11.72 -1.57 12.11
CA LYS A 54 -11.20 -2.88 12.53
C LYS A 54 -9.69 -2.88 12.36
N ASN A 55 -8.95 -3.22 13.43
CA ASN A 55 -7.51 -3.42 13.35
C ASN A 55 -7.17 -4.78 12.71
N ASP A 56 -5.88 -5.11 12.58
CA ASP A 56 -5.45 -6.38 11.97
C ASP A 56 -5.97 -7.62 12.72
N ALA A 57 -6.23 -7.48 14.02
CA ALA A 57 -6.84 -8.53 14.84
C ALA A 57 -8.37 -8.64 14.66
N GLY A 58 -8.96 -7.89 13.74
CA GLY A 58 -10.41 -7.83 13.49
C GLY A 58 -11.22 -7.14 14.59
N LYS A 59 -10.55 -6.55 15.59
CA LYS A 59 -11.18 -5.90 16.74
C LYS A 59 -11.58 -4.47 16.40
N ASP A 60 -12.78 -4.12 16.84
CA ASP A 60 -13.28 -2.76 16.73
C ASP A 60 -12.45 -1.83 17.62
N THR A 61 -11.81 -0.85 16.98
CA THR A 61 -10.98 0.17 17.60
C THR A 61 -11.60 1.54 17.34
N PHE A 62 -11.52 2.42 18.33
CA PHE A 62 -12.07 3.77 18.26
C PHE A 62 -10.92 4.77 18.37
N ILE A 63 -10.88 5.73 17.45
CA ILE A 63 -9.92 6.84 17.49
C ILE A 63 -10.65 8.16 17.29
N LYS A 64 -10.19 9.22 17.97
CA LYS A 64 -10.76 10.55 17.80
C LYS A 64 -10.39 11.11 16.43
N CYS A 65 -11.39 11.59 15.72
CA CYS A 65 -11.16 12.43 14.55
C CYS A 65 -10.59 13.79 15.01
N PRO A 66 -9.78 14.46 14.17
CA PRO A 66 -9.41 15.84 14.40
C PRO A 66 -10.65 16.73 14.55
N LYS A 67 -10.50 17.85 15.26
CA LYS A 67 -11.59 18.83 15.45
C LYS A 67 -11.69 19.86 14.32
N PHE A 68 -10.75 19.85 13.39
CA PHE A 68 -10.74 20.75 12.24
C PHE A 68 -11.93 20.46 11.33
N ASP A 69 -12.56 21.51 10.78
CA ASP A 69 -13.80 21.38 10.00
C ASP A 69 -13.69 20.47 8.79
N ASN A 70 -12.48 20.33 8.22
CA ASN A 70 -12.18 19.51 7.05
C ASN A 70 -11.79 18.06 7.37
N LYS A 71 -11.67 17.68 8.65
CA LYS A 71 -11.26 16.33 9.08
C LYS A 71 -12.10 15.81 10.25
N LYS A 72 -13.18 16.49 10.59
CA LYS A 72 -14.14 16.08 11.63
C LYS A 72 -15.26 15.28 10.99
N CYS A 73 -15.83 14.38 11.75
CA CYS A 73 -16.99 13.63 11.31
C CYS A 73 -18.21 14.56 11.17
N THR A 74 -18.69 14.80 9.95
CA THR A 74 -19.81 15.72 9.72
C THR A 74 -21.18 15.04 9.87
N LYS A 75 -21.22 13.71 9.70
CA LYS A 75 -22.42 12.87 9.75
C LYS A 75 -22.10 11.47 10.26
N ASP A 76 -23.02 10.86 11.01
CA ASP A 76 -22.86 9.48 11.47
C ASP A 76 -22.80 8.50 10.28
N ASN A 77 -21.94 7.49 10.40
CA ASN A 77 -21.62 6.49 9.40
C ASN A 77 -20.85 7.00 8.17
N ASN A 78 -20.36 8.24 8.19
CA ASN A 78 -19.41 8.70 7.18
C ASN A 78 -18.10 7.90 7.25
N LYS A 79 -17.36 7.91 6.15
CA LYS A 79 -16.09 7.21 6.07
C LYS A 79 -15.05 7.91 6.94
N CYS A 80 -14.12 7.11 7.43
CA CYS A 80 -12.92 7.62 8.06
C CYS A 80 -11.76 6.70 7.74
N THR A 81 -10.57 7.28 7.62
CA THR A 81 -9.33 6.58 7.31
C THR A 81 -8.34 6.84 8.44
N VAL A 82 -7.78 5.76 8.99
CA VAL A 82 -6.78 5.80 10.05
C VAL A 82 -5.48 5.28 9.46
N ASP A 83 -4.50 6.17 9.34
CA ASP A 83 -3.13 5.84 9.01
C ASP A 83 -2.33 5.68 10.30
N THR A 84 -2.16 4.44 10.76
CA THR A 84 -1.42 4.12 12.00
C THR A 84 0.08 4.35 11.87
N TYR A 85 0.62 4.36 10.65
CA TYR A 85 2.03 4.66 10.41
C TYR A 85 2.32 6.15 10.59
N ASN A 86 1.46 7.00 10.04
CA ASN A 86 1.59 8.47 10.16
C ASN A 86 0.84 9.06 11.37
N ASN A 87 0.15 8.22 12.16
CA ASN A 87 -0.78 8.62 13.20
C ASN A 87 -1.79 9.70 12.71
N ALA A 88 -2.23 9.56 11.46
CA ALA A 88 -3.12 10.50 10.81
C ALA A 88 -4.53 9.92 10.72
N VAL A 89 -5.53 10.73 11.07
CA VAL A 89 -6.94 10.36 10.97
C VAL A 89 -7.64 11.38 10.10
N ASP A 90 -8.33 10.88 9.08
CA ASP A 90 -9.18 11.66 8.20
C ASP A 90 -10.62 11.17 8.35
N CYS A 91 -11.56 12.08 8.60
CA CYS A 91 -12.97 11.76 8.80
C CYS A 91 -13.82 12.70 7.96
N ASP A 92 -14.79 12.13 7.25
CA ASP A 92 -15.74 12.85 6.40
C ASP A 92 -16.99 13.34 7.16
#